data_AF-A0A958E0E9-F1
#
_entry.id   AF-A0A958E0E9-F1
#
_cell.length_a   1.000
_cell.length_b   1.000
_cell.length_c   1.000
_cell.angle_alpha   90.00
_cell.angle_beta   90.00
_cell.angle_gamma   90.00
#
_symmetry.space_group_name_H-M   'P 1'
#
loop_
_entity.id
_entity.type
_entity.pdbx_description
1 polymer ?
#
loop_
_entity_poly.entity_id
_entity_poly.type
_entity_poly.pdbx_seq_one_letter_code
_entity_poly.pdbx_strand_id
1 'polypeptide(L)'
;DLLVRQIKNAWPNEFRTSRFIPAVEYINANRIRYLWIQEMAALFETVDAYISPSFGENLLITNLTGHPCVVVPNGAAEQSISFTGNLFDEATILALAKLYQQATGFHKLHPDLSGLGE
;
A
#
# COMPACT_ATOMS: atom_id res chain seq x y z
N ASP A 1 -18.78 -8.73 -31.11
CA ASP A 1 -18.35 -7.64 -30.21
C ASP A 1 -19.12 -7.58 -28.90
N LEU A 2 -18.92 -8.57 -28.02
CA LEU A 2 -19.51 -8.56 -26.67
C LEU A 2 -18.48 -8.09 -25.64
N LEU A 3 -18.96 -7.43 -24.57
CA LEU A 3 -18.12 -7.07 -23.43
C LEU A 3 -17.65 -8.33 -22.68
N VAL A 4 -16.37 -8.66 -22.83
CA VAL A 4 -15.80 -9.98 -22.47
C VAL A 4 -15.50 -10.18 -20.98
N ARG A 5 -15.44 -9.11 -20.17
CA ARG A 5 -15.17 -9.21 -18.72
C ARG A 5 -16.02 -8.22 -17.93
N GLN A 6 -17.05 -8.71 -17.24
CA GLN A 6 -18.07 -7.91 -16.53
C GLN A 6 -18.26 -8.30 -15.05
N ILE A 7 -17.31 -9.04 -14.45
CA ILE A 7 -17.36 -9.37 -13.02
C ILE A 7 -17.35 -8.11 -12.13
N LYS A 8 -17.81 -8.22 -10.87
CA LYS A 8 -18.02 -7.10 -9.95
C LYS A 8 -16.86 -6.08 -9.91
N ASN A 9 -15.62 -6.56 -9.83
CA ASN A 9 -14.40 -5.74 -9.72
C ASN A 9 -13.58 -5.74 -11.03
N ALA A 10 -14.24 -5.82 -12.18
CA ALA A 10 -13.57 -5.77 -13.47
C ALA A 10 -13.15 -4.33 -13.80
N TRP A 11 -11.86 -4.08 -14.04
CA TRP A 11 -11.37 -2.76 -14.48
C TRP A 11 -12.16 -2.15 -15.64
N PRO A 12 -12.62 -2.90 -16.66
CA PRO A 12 -13.47 -2.33 -17.70
C PRO A 12 -14.76 -1.69 -17.16
N ASN A 13 -15.37 -2.24 -16.11
CA ASN A 13 -16.55 -1.66 -15.46
C ASN A 13 -16.17 -0.35 -14.76
N GLU A 14 -15.09 -0.37 -13.96
CA GLU A 14 -14.59 0.81 -13.26
C GLU A 14 -14.25 1.94 -14.23
N PHE A 15 -13.51 1.67 -15.31
CA PHE A 15 -13.15 2.68 -16.30
C PHE A 15 -14.35 3.27 -17.05
N ARG A 16 -15.41 2.48 -17.26
CA ARG A 16 -16.66 3.01 -17.84
C ARG A 16 -17.38 3.92 -16.86
N THR A 17 -17.50 3.51 -15.59
CA THR A 17 -18.18 4.34 -14.58
C THR A 17 -17.39 5.61 -14.25
N SER A 18 -16.05 5.57 -14.29
CA SER A 18 -15.20 6.75 -14.06
C SER A 18 -15.48 7.90 -15.02
N ARG A 19 -15.97 7.62 -16.24
CA ARG A 19 -16.33 8.67 -17.23
C ARG A 19 -17.49 9.54 -16.80
N PHE A 20 -18.29 9.08 -15.83
CA PHE A 20 -19.43 9.81 -15.30
C PHE A 20 -19.08 10.61 -14.03
N ILE A 21 -17.83 10.58 -13.55
CA ILE A 21 -17.38 11.38 -12.41
C ILE A 21 -17.30 12.86 -12.83
N PRO A 22 -18.10 13.78 -12.24
CA PRO A 22 -18.02 15.20 -12.57
C PRO A 22 -16.71 15.83 -12.11
N ALA A 23 -16.26 16.89 -12.81
CA ALA A 23 -15.06 17.63 -12.44
C ALA A 23 -15.13 18.22 -11.01
N VAL A 24 -16.31 18.66 -10.57
CA VAL A 24 -16.52 19.18 -9.21
C VAL A 24 -16.30 18.11 -8.14
N GLU A 25 -16.74 16.87 -8.38
CA GLU A 25 -16.52 15.76 -7.45
C GLU A 25 -15.05 15.36 -7.39
N TYR A 26 -14.35 15.39 -8.53
CA TYR A 26 -12.90 15.17 -8.54
C TYR A 26 -12.16 16.23 -7.71
N ILE A 27 -12.54 17.51 -7.83
CA ILE A 27 -11.95 18.58 -7.00
C ILE A 27 -12.28 18.37 -5.52
N ASN A 28 -13.52 18.02 -5.18
CA ASN A 28 -13.93 17.74 -3.80
C ASN A 28 -13.16 16.55 -3.20
N ALA A 29 -12.96 15.47 -3.96
CA ALA A 29 -12.15 14.34 -3.54
C ALA A 29 -10.69 14.76 -3.25
N ASN A 30 -10.11 15.65 -4.07
CA ASN A 30 -8.78 16.19 -3.81
C ASN A 30 -8.71 17.12 -2.59
N ARG A 31 -9.80 17.82 -2.25
CA ARG A 31 -9.87 18.59 -0.99
C ARG A 31 -9.86 17.66 0.23
N ILE A 32 -10.57 16.54 0.17
CA ILE A 32 -10.53 15.52 1.23
C ILE A 32 -9.12 14.90 1.32
N ARG A 33 -8.50 14.58 0.18
CA ARG A 33 -7.11 14.12 0.12
C ARG A 33 -6.15 15.11 0.81
N TYR A 34 -6.36 16.41 0.62
CA TYR A 34 -5.54 17.43 1.29
C TYR A 34 -5.66 17.37 2.82
N LEU A 35 -6.86 17.10 3.36
CA LEU A 35 -7.03 16.90 4.81
C LEU A 35 -6.24 15.68 5.30
N TRP A 36 -6.27 14.56 4.57
CA TRP A 36 -5.44 13.39 4.92
C TRP A 36 -3.95 13.67 4.86
N ILE A 37 -3.49 14.50 3.91
CA ILE A 37 -2.07 14.92 3.87
C ILE A 37 -1.72 15.70 5.15
N GLN A 38 -2.60 16.59 5.62
CA GLN A 38 -2.37 17.35 6.85
C GLN A 38 -2.38 16.45 8.09
N GLU A 39 -3.30 15.50 8.18
CA GLU A 39 -3.37 14.55 9.29
C GLU A 39 -2.15 13.64 9.35
N MET A 40 -1.67 13.16 8.20
CA MET A 40 -0.44 12.36 8.16
C MET A 40 0.79 13.18 8.51
N ALA A 41 0.87 14.44 8.07
CA ALA A 41 1.95 15.34 8.48
C ALA A 41 1.98 15.52 10.00
N ALA A 42 0.82 15.76 10.63
CA ALA A 42 0.71 15.86 12.08
C ALA A 42 1.04 14.54 12.80
N LEU A 43 0.65 13.39 12.25
CA LEU A 43 1.01 12.08 12.78
C LEU A 43 2.54 11.92 12.85
N PHE A 44 3.24 12.23 11.76
CA PHE A 44 4.70 12.09 11.69
C PHE A 44 5.49 13.15 12.46
N GLU A 45 4.85 14.14 13.07
CA GLU A 45 5.47 14.95 14.13
C GLU A 45 5.66 14.16 15.43
N THR A 46 4.91 13.07 15.61
CA THR A 46 4.86 12.29 16.86
C THR A 46 5.53 10.91 16.77
N VAL A 47 5.75 10.40 15.56
CA VAL A 47 6.34 9.08 15.32
C VAL A 47 7.32 9.14 14.14
N ASP A 48 8.39 8.34 14.20
CA ASP A 48 9.32 8.19 13.06
C ASP A 48 8.80 7.19 12.01
N ALA A 49 8.01 6.21 12.47
CA ALA A 49 7.43 5.16 11.63
C ALA A 49 6.18 4.58 12.29
N TYR A 50 5.28 4.01 11.49
CA TYR A 50 4.22 3.13 11.98
C TYR A 50 4.13 1.83 11.16
N ILE A 51 3.45 0.84 11.73
CA ILE A 51 3.37 -0.52 11.21
C ILE A 51 1.91 -0.88 10.93
N SER A 52 1.63 -1.54 9.81
CA SER A 52 0.30 -2.05 9.48
C SER A 52 0.36 -3.44 8.82
N PRO A 53 -0.76 -4.19 8.80
CA PRO A 53 -0.95 -5.24 7.81
C PRO A 53 -0.82 -4.66 6.40
N SER A 54 -0.24 -5.40 5.47
CA SER A 54 -0.01 -4.90 4.10
C SER A 54 -1.26 -4.81 3.25
N PHE A 55 -2.26 -5.63 3.57
CA PHE A 55 -3.58 -5.56 2.95
C PHE A 55 -4.54 -4.88 3.92
N GLY A 56 -5.10 -3.75 3.51
CA GLY A 56 -6.02 -2.95 4.32
C GLY A 56 -6.06 -1.49 3.88
N GLU A 57 -6.68 -0.65 4.70
CA GLU A 57 -6.90 0.77 4.41
C GLU A 57 -5.60 1.57 4.31
N ASN A 58 -4.53 1.15 5.00
CA ASN A 58 -3.23 1.82 4.95
C ASN A 58 -2.66 1.93 3.52
N LEU A 59 -2.92 0.92 2.67
CA LEU A 59 -2.48 0.94 1.28
C LEU A 59 -3.09 2.14 0.54
N LEU A 60 -4.38 2.42 0.75
CA LEU A 60 -5.05 3.54 0.12
C LEU A 60 -4.51 4.88 0.64
N ILE A 61 -4.32 4.98 1.95
CA ILE A 61 -3.83 6.22 2.60
C ILE A 61 -2.44 6.58 2.08
N THR A 62 -1.51 5.63 2.04
CA THR A 62 -0.14 5.86 1.56
C THR A 62 -0.09 6.21 0.08
N ASN A 63 -0.91 5.59 -0.77
CA ASN A 63 -1.05 5.98 -2.19
C ASN A 63 -1.58 7.41 -2.37
N LEU A 64 -2.49 7.85 -1.49
CA LEU A 64 -3.07 9.19 -1.56
C LEU A 64 -2.18 10.26 -0.93
N THR A 65 -1.33 9.91 0.03
CA THR A 65 -0.53 10.89 0.76
C THR A 65 0.95 10.89 0.34
N GLY A 66 1.41 9.84 -0.36
CA GLY A 66 2.76 9.74 -0.90
C GLY A 66 3.81 9.25 0.09
N HIS A 67 3.41 8.79 1.29
CA HIS A 67 4.34 8.33 2.32
C HIS A 67 5.06 7.05 1.90
N PRO A 68 6.39 6.95 2.11
CA PRO A 68 7.14 5.77 1.76
C PRO A 68 6.73 4.58 2.62
N CYS A 69 6.58 3.42 1.95
CA CYS A 69 6.21 2.17 2.60
C CYS A 69 7.08 1.03 2.07
N VAL A 70 7.63 0.22 2.96
CA VAL A 70 8.32 -1.03 2.63
C VAL A 70 7.54 -2.21 3.20
N VAL A 71 7.31 -3.20 2.34
CA VAL A 71 6.57 -4.42 2.68
C VAL A 71 7.56 -5.57 2.76
N VAL A 72 7.53 -6.32 3.87
CA VAL A 72 8.41 -7.48 4.08
C VAL A 72 7.62 -8.70 4.55
N PRO A 73 8.13 -9.92 4.34
CA PRO A 73 7.50 -11.14 4.85
C PRO A 73 7.38 -11.14 6.37
N ASN A 74 6.24 -11.61 6.88
CA ASN A 74 5.93 -11.73 8.30
C ASN A 74 5.44 -13.16 8.61
N GLY A 75 6.38 -14.11 8.67
CA GLY A 75 6.12 -15.52 8.93
C GLY A 75 6.39 -16.42 7.72
N ALA A 76 5.99 -17.69 7.84
CA ALA A 76 6.32 -18.74 6.87
C ALA A 76 5.31 -18.89 5.71
N ALA A 77 4.16 -18.21 5.75
CA ALA A 77 3.14 -18.31 4.70
C ALA A 77 2.37 -17.00 4.52
N GLU A 78 2.40 -16.47 3.28
CA GLU A 78 1.54 -15.42 2.66
C GLU A 78 1.23 -14.14 3.45
N GLN A 79 1.82 -13.97 4.61
CA GLN A 79 1.63 -12.81 5.47
C GLN A 79 2.79 -11.85 5.27
N SER A 80 2.44 -10.58 5.13
CA SER A 80 3.40 -9.49 5.04
C SER A 80 3.01 -8.39 6.00
N ILE A 81 4.01 -7.60 6.36
CA ILE A 81 3.87 -6.45 7.24
C ILE A 81 4.47 -5.24 6.53
N SER A 82 3.83 -4.08 6.71
CA SER A 82 4.20 -2.82 6.09
C SER A 82 4.77 -1.88 7.14
N PHE A 83 5.94 -1.30 6.84
CA PHE A 83 6.54 -0.21 7.61
C PHE A 83 6.39 1.07 6.79
N THR A 84 5.73 2.08 7.36
CA THR A 84 5.51 3.37 6.70
C THR A 84 6.23 4.48 7.46
N GLY A 85 6.90 5.38 6.74
CA GLY A 85 7.63 6.51 7.31
C GLY A 85 7.19 7.85 6.80
N ASN A 86 7.87 8.90 7.29
CA ASN A 86 7.63 10.26 6.87
C ASN A 86 8.07 10.48 5.41
N LEU A 87 7.50 11.50 4.77
CA LEU A 87 7.88 11.90 3.41
C LEU A 87 9.39 12.13 3.32
N PHE A 88 10.00 11.52 2.30
CA PHE A 88 11.44 11.63 1.98
C PHE A 88 12.40 11.07 3.05
N ASP A 89 11.91 10.21 3.95
CA ASP A 89 12.72 9.52 4.97
C ASP A 89 12.79 7.99 4.74
N GLU A 90 13.00 7.58 3.49
CA GLU A 90 13.10 6.16 3.13
C GLU A 90 14.27 5.45 3.84
N ALA A 91 15.33 6.19 4.16
CA ALA A 91 16.52 5.63 4.79
C ALA A 91 16.21 5.03 6.17
N THR A 92 15.46 5.76 7.00
CA THR A 92 15.02 5.29 8.33
C THR A 92 14.16 4.04 8.22
N ILE A 93 13.23 4.02 7.27
CA ILE A 93 12.31 2.90 7.07
C ILE A 93 12.99 1.65 6.53
N LEU A 94 13.93 1.81 5.59
CA LEU A 94 14.74 0.69 5.11
C LEU A 94 15.64 0.13 6.22
N ALA A 95 16.18 0.99 7.10
CA ALA A 95 16.96 0.54 8.25
C ALA A 95 16.10 -0.28 9.22
N LEU A 96 14.89 0.18 9.55
CA LEU A 96 13.94 -0.54 10.39
C LEU A 96 13.55 -1.90 9.79
N ALA A 97 13.20 -1.93 8.50
CA ALA A 97 12.82 -3.16 7.81
C ALA A 97 13.98 -4.17 7.75
N LYS A 98 15.22 -3.69 7.54
CA LYS A 98 16.42 -4.53 7.60
C LYS A 98 16.62 -5.15 8.97
N LEU A 99 16.48 -4.38 10.05
CA LEU A 99 16.58 -4.90 11.41
C LEU A 99 15.53 -5.96 11.69
N TYR A 100 14.28 -5.71 11.29
CA TYR A 100 13.19 -6.68 11.41
C TYR A 100 13.49 -7.97 10.63
N GLN A 101 13.96 -7.86 9.38
CA GLN A 101 14.35 -9.01 8.57
C GLN A 101 15.51 -9.80 9.19
N GLN A 102 16.52 -9.12 9.75
CA GLN A 102 17.65 -9.77 10.42
C GLN A 102 17.22 -10.51 11.68
N ALA A 103 16.31 -9.93 12.46
CA ALA A 103 15.80 -10.54 13.70
C ALA A 103 14.90 -11.75 13.44
N THR A 104 14.14 -11.76 12.34
CA THR A 104 13.12 -12.77 12.08
C THR A 104 13.54 -13.85 11.09
N GLY A 105 14.39 -13.53 10.12
CA GLY A 105 14.79 -14.45 9.06
C GLY A 105 13.69 -14.82 8.07
N PHE A 106 12.48 -14.26 8.16
CA PHE A 106 11.35 -14.64 7.29
C PHE A 106 11.61 -14.40 5.80
N HIS A 107 12.39 -13.38 5.47
CA HIS A 107 12.83 -13.09 4.11
C HIS A 107 13.69 -14.18 3.46
N LYS A 108 14.19 -15.16 4.23
CA LYS A 108 14.95 -16.32 3.74
C LYS A 108 14.07 -17.54 3.48
N LEU A 109 12.80 -17.48 3.84
CA LEU A 109 11.83 -18.53 3.54
C LEU A 109 11.36 -18.33 2.11
N HIS A 110 11.60 -19.33 1.26
CA HIS A 110 11.22 -19.30 -0.14
C HIS A 110 10.29 -20.49 -0.43
N PRO A 111 9.20 -20.29 -1.18
CA PRO A 111 8.39 -21.40 -1.66
C PRO A 111 9.24 -22.38 -2.47
N ASP A 112 8.95 -23.68 -2.34
CA ASP A 112 9.51 -24.66 -3.28
C ASP A 112 8.88 -24.43 -4.66
N LEU A 113 9.73 -24.13 -5.65
CA LEU A 113 9.31 -23.87 -7.02
C LEU A 113 9.36 -25.13 -7.90
N SER A 114 9.75 -26.29 -7.34
CA SER A 114 9.89 -27.55 -8.08
C SER A 114 8.61 -27.97 -8.82
N GLY A 115 7.43 -27.57 -8.33
CA GLY A 115 6.12 -27.88 -8.92
C GLY A 115 5.58 -26.87 -9.95
N LEU A 116 6.34 -25.83 -10.33
CA LEU A 116 5.91 -24.83 -11.33
C LEU A 116 6.32 -25.18 -12.78
N GLY A 117 6.90 -26.37 -12.99
CA GLY A 117 7.49 -26.82 -14.25
C GLY A 117 6.72 -27.89 -15.03
N GLU A 118 5.45 -28.16 -14.71
CA GLU A 118 4.56 -29.06 -15.46
C GLU A 118 3.32 -28.34 -16.01
#